data_AF-A0A7R7ZS07-F1
#
_entry.id   AF-A0A7R7ZS07-F1
#
_cell.length_a   1.000
_cell.length_b   1.000
_cell.length_c   1.000
_cell.angle_alpha   90.00
_cell.angle_beta   90.00
_cell.angle_gamma   90.00
#
_symmetry.space_group_name_H-M   'P 1'
#
loop_
_entity.id
_entity.type
_entity.pdbx_description
1 polymer ?
#
loop_
_entity_poly.entity_id
_entity_poly.type
_entity_poly.pdbx_seq_one_letter_code
_entity_poly.pdbx_strand_id
1 'polypeptide(L)'
;MTSQPPSTPSPAPEVAEAASSKIEPTQENVRPAPARRPRPQRPNYKHIHRFPLPLTVQSLPPLIPHNPLSVISVALSYLTYLISPPHQELYSAYFDSNTSSVHVTDEKTIRALWEMGFFGKGSLSRSEPSWLEREKKRRGQFGGKTSEDVTRERRTERRELKLERARMEKLAIEQQLQAEAAAKENGTASPDVDADNTSNGTASTTEKFSLRKAREAKMLESQQSGEQTPMADSGNASPGRKTVRFSPVVQEKQFISDSAVLQLPESLIDGHKADEEFLLKNEEHLQLSNEEALFLAYGLGALQVYDCDQKNTIPTSSLLTLFRQHSYFPPRSPAANLDPDDPFLVSYVVYHHYRSLGWIVRSGVKFGVDYLLYNRGPVFSHAEFALVVIPSYARPYWSETEERRAHAEEKQARSWWWLHCVNRVQAQVRKSLVICYVEVPPPDDAQALENDIGALLGRYKVRDVTIKRWVPNRSRD
;
A
#
# COMPACT_ATOMS: atom_id res chain seq x y z
N MET A 1 -16.17 -46.86 79.43
CA MET A 1 -17.24 -47.74 78.90
C MET A 1 -16.84 -48.08 77.48
N THR A 2 -16.11 -49.20 77.27
CA THR A 2 -16.63 -50.49 76.72
C THR A 2 -17.29 -50.26 75.35
N SER A 3 -16.99 -50.94 74.24
CA SER A 3 -16.22 -52.14 73.87
C SER A 3 -16.42 -52.30 72.33
N GLN A 4 -15.56 -53.04 71.63
CA GLN A 4 -15.62 -53.25 70.15
C GLN A 4 -16.79 -54.19 69.67
N PRO A 5 -16.78 -54.72 68.42
CA PRO A 5 -17.73 -54.54 67.29
C PRO A 5 -18.64 -55.81 67.11
N PRO A 6 -19.35 -56.12 65.96
CA PRO A 6 -18.73 -56.75 64.76
C PRO A 6 -19.50 -56.74 63.39
N SER A 7 -18.80 -57.21 62.33
CA SER A 7 -19.18 -58.13 61.21
C SER A 7 -20.42 -57.98 60.27
N THR A 8 -20.11 -57.85 58.95
CA THR A 8 -20.65 -58.50 57.70
C THR A 8 -22.06 -59.15 57.63
N PRO A 9 -22.69 -59.13 56.44
CA PRO A 9 -22.68 -60.34 55.58
C PRO A 9 -22.61 -60.10 54.04
N SER A 10 -22.17 -61.13 53.31
CA SER A 10 -22.37 -61.41 51.87
C SER A 10 -22.75 -62.90 51.76
N PRO A 11 -23.58 -63.39 50.81
CA PRO A 11 -23.09 -63.78 49.47
C PRO A 11 -24.12 -63.71 48.30
N ALA A 12 -23.63 -64.07 47.09
CA ALA A 12 -24.11 -64.01 45.69
C ALA A 12 -25.20 -65.07 45.31
N PRO A 13 -25.52 -65.51 44.03
CA PRO A 13 -24.85 -65.35 42.70
C PRO A 13 -25.70 -65.33 41.38
N GLU A 14 -25.00 -65.23 40.21
CA GLU A 14 -25.19 -65.87 38.86
C GLU A 14 -26.42 -65.50 37.97
N VAL A 15 -26.40 -65.34 36.61
CA VAL A 15 -25.75 -66.05 35.47
C VAL A 15 -25.61 -65.15 34.20
N ALA A 16 -24.64 -65.53 33.33
CA ALA A 16 -24.16 -65.19 31.96
C ALA A 16 -25.19 -64.83 30.83
N GLU A 17 -24.90 -64.48 29.56
CA GLU A 17 -23.72 -64.32 28.66
C GLU A 17 -24.25 -63.65 27.34
N ALA A 18 -23.42 -62.90 26.57
CA ALA A 18 -23.41 -62.88 25.08
C ALA A 18 -22.46 -61.80 24.50
N ALA A 19 -21.64 -62.21 23.53
CA ALA A 19 -20.53 -61.49 22.91
C ALA A 19 -20.91 -60.59 21.72
N SER A 20 -20.11 -59.53 21.45
CA SER A 20 -19.91 -59.02 20.09
C SER A 20 -18.61 -58.20 19.93
N SER A 21 -17.93 -58.48 18.82
CA SER A 21 -16.61 -58.11 18.28
C SER A 21 -16.03 -56.70 18.49
N LYS A 22 -14.72 -56.69 18.79
CA LYS A 22 -13.76 -55.59 18.56
C LYS A 22 -13.54 -55.34 17.06
N ILE A 23 -13.47 -54.07 16.66
CA ILE A 23 -12.84 -53.62 15.40
C ILE A 23 -11.84 -52.53 15.76
N GLU A 24 -10.55 -52.79 15.52
CA GLU A 24 -9.46 -51.82 15.61
C GLU A 24 -9.51 -50.85 14.42
N PRO A 25 -9.31 -49.53 14.60
CA PRO A 25 -9.05 -48.65 13.48
C PRO A 25 -7.56 -48.68 13.14
N THR A 26 -7.28 -49.10 11.91
CA THR A 26 -5.98 -49.11 11.25
C THR A 26 -5.33 -47.72 11.32
N GLN A 27 -4.15 -47.62 11.95
CA GLN A 27 -3.34 -46.41 11.95
C GLN A 27 -2.73 -46.19 10.56
N GLU A 28 -3.34 -45.34 9.74
CA GLU A 28 -2.69 -44.79 8.56
C GLU A 28 -1.54 -43.85 8.96
N ASN A 29 -0.39 -44.12 8.37
CA ASN A 29 0.90 -43.49 8.64
C ASN A 29 0.93 -42.06 8.05
N VAL A 30 0.43 -41.06 8.80
CA VAL A 30 0.50 -39.64 8.41
C VAL A 30 1.93 -39.14 8.56
N ARG A 31 2.67 -39.05 7.44
CA ARG A 31 4.00 -38.40 7.42
C ARG A 31 3.89 -36.96 7.93
N PRO A 32 4.75 -36.51 8.86
CA PRO A 32 4.73 -35.14 9.35
C PRO A 32 5.06 -34.16 8.22
N ALA A 33 4.22 -33.13 8.07
CA ALA A 33 4.43 -32.07 7.10
C ALA A 33 5.82 -31.41 7.30
N PRO A 34 6.53 -31.04 6.23
CA PRO A 34 7.87 -30.46 6.35
C PRO A 34 7.84 -29.21 7.22
N ALA A 35 8.72 -29.17 8.23
CA ALA A 35 8.84 -28.05 9.15
C ALA A 35 9.07 -26.76 8.35
N ARG A 36 8.11 -25.83 8.43
CA ARG A 36 8.22 -24.53 7.75
C ARG A 36 9.45 -23.81 8.29
N ARG A 37 10.39 -23.49 7.41
CA ARG A 37 11.57 -22.68 7.76
C ARG A 37 11.11 -21.41 8.52
N PRO A 38 11.77 -21.05 9.64
CA PRO A 38 11.39 -19.88 10.41
C PRO A 38 11.47 -18.65 9.50
N ARG A 39 10.38 -17.87 9.46
CA ARG A 39 10.37 -16.63 8.69
C ARG A 39 11.35 -15.65 9.35
N PRO A 40 12.14 -14.89 8.56
CA PRO A 40 12.97 -13.84 9.12
C PRO A 40 12.08 -12.89 9.94
N GLN A 41 12.57 -12.50 11.11
CA GLN A 41 11.83 -11.58 11.98
C GLN A 41 11.66 -10.25 11.25
N ARG A 42 10.43 -9.72 11.29
CA ARG A 42 10.15 -8.40 10.72
C ARG A 42 10.77 -7.33 11.61
N PRO A 43 11.23 -6.20 11.05
CA PRO A 43 11.60 -5.04 11.84
C PRO A 43 10.46 -4.65 12.78
N ASN A 44 10.79 -4.15 13.97
CA ASN A 44 9.78 -3.65 14.90
C ASN A 44 9.27 -2.29 14.45
N TYR A 45 8.28 -2.29 13.56
CA TYR A 45 7.71 -1.06 13.00
C TYR A 45 7.13 -0.11 14.05
N LYS A 46 6.69 -0.61 15.21
CA LYS A 46 6.21 0.26 16.30
C LYS A 46 7.32 1.11 16.90
N HIS A 47 8.56 0.63 16.86
CA HIS A 47 9.72 1.36 17.34
C HIS A 47 10.21 2.38 16.31
N ILE A 48 10.25 1.97 15.03
CA ILE A 48 10.67 2.83 13.91
C ILE A 48 9.71 4.02 13.77
N HIS A 49 8.40 3.75 13.68
CA HIS A 49 7.37 4.79 13.55
C HIS A 49 6.79 5.18 14.92
N ARG A 50 7.65 5.33 15.93
CA ARG A 50 7.22 5.72 17.28
C ARG A 50 6.67 7.14 17.30
N PHE A 51 7.30 8.05 16.54
CA PHE A 51 6.94 9.45 16.50
C PHE A 51 6.05 9.73 15.29
N PRO A 52 4.86 10.34 15.47
CA PRO A 52 3.92 10.58 14.36
C PRO A 52 4.27 11.83 13.53
N LEU A 53 5.09 12.72 14.07
CA LEU A 53 5.50 13.98 13.46
C LEU A 53 7.01 14.18 13.67
N PRO A 54 7.69 14.87 12.74
CA PRO A 54 9.13 15.12 12.80
C PRO A 54 9.43 16.28 13.76
N LEU A 55 9.06 16.10 15.04
CA LEU A 55 9.24 17.08 16.10
C LEU A 55 9.95 16.42 17.28
N THR A 56 10.95 17.12 17.81
CA THR A 56 11.68 16.72 19.02
C THR A 56 10.91 17.19 20.25
N VAL A 57 9.97 16.35 20.71
CA VAL A 57 9.20 16.66 21.94
C VAL A 57 9.97 16.20 23.17
N GLN A 58 10.44 17.15 23.97
CA GLN A 58 10.98 16.87 25.31
C GLN A 58 9.82 16.80 26.31
N SER A 59 9.58 15.61 26.86
CA SER A 59 8.56 15.43 27.90
C SER A 59 9.01 16.07 29.21
N LEU A 60 8.20 16.98 29.75
CA LEU A 60 8.40 17.48 31.10
C LEU A 60 8.23 16.34 32.12
N PRO A 61 9.01 16.35 33.23
CA PRO A 61 8.78 15.43 34.34
C PRO A 61 7.33 15.54 34.86
N PRO A 62 6.74 14.43 35.35
CA PRO A 62 5.38 14.49 35.90
C PRO A 62 5.32 15.44 37.10
N LEU A 63 4.40 16.41 37.05
CA LEU A 63 4.14 17.34 38.14
C LEU A 63 3.24 16.68 39.18
N ILE A 64 3.80 16.37 40.34
CA ILE A 64 3.11 15.83 41.51
C ILE A 64 3.02 16.98 42.52
N PRO A 65 1.86 17.65 42.67
CA PRO A 65 1.75 18.91 43.40
C PRO A 65 2.09 18.79 44.89
N HIS A 66 1.93 17.59 45.47
CA HIS A 66 2.25 17.32 46.87
C HIS A 66 3.73 17.03 47.13
N ASN A 67 4.54 16.82 46.07
CA ASN A 67 5.96 16.54 46.20
C ASN A 67 6.78 17.78 45.79
N PRO A 68 7.42 18.49 46.74
CA PRO A 68 8.19 19.68 46.41
C PRO A 68 9.35 19.39 45.45
N LEU A 69 9.93 18.17 45.48
CA LEU A 69 10.98 17.77 44.54
C LEU A 69 10.48 17.69 43.10
N SER A 70 9.21 17.31 42.91
CA SER A 70 8.60 17.28 41.58
C SER A 70 8.43 18.71 41.03
N VAL A 71 7.97 19.64 41.87
CA VAL A 71 7.87 21.07 41.50
C VAL A 71 9.24 21.64 41.15
N ILE A 72 10.27 21.34 41.95
CA ILE A 72 11.65 21.75 41.68
C ILE A 72 12.15 21.15 40.36
N SER A 73 11.86 19.87 40.08
CA SER A 73 12.29 19.23 38.83
C SER A 73 11.67 19.86 37.58
N VAL A 74 10.41 20.26 37.65
CA VAL A 74 9.72 20.97 36.55
C VAL A 74 10.27 22.39 36.42
N ALA A 75 10.46 23.10 37.53
CA ALA A 75 11.04 24.45 37.54
C ALA A 75 12.47 24.46 36.97
N LEU A 76 13.29 23.47 37.32
CA LEU A 76 14.63 23.29 36.76
C LEU A 76 14.57 22.96 35.27
N SER A 77 13.60 22.15 34.83
CA SER A 77 13.41 21.84 33.41
C SER A 77 13.05 23.09 32.58
N TYR A 78 12.18 23.96 33.11
CA TYR A 78 11.90 25.27 32.51
C TYR A 78 13.11 26.20 32.53
N LEU A 79 13.86 26.23 33.64
CA LEU A 79 15.08 27.03 33.75
C LEU A 79 16.13 26.57 32.73
N THR A 80 16.32 25.26 32.55
CA THR A 80 17.22 24.73 31.52
C THR A 80 16.74 25.09 30.11
N TYR A 81 15.44 25.10 29.86
CA TYR A 81 14.88 25.53 28.57
C TYR A 81 15.16 27.02 28.29
N LEU A 82 15.14 27.86 29.31
CA LEU A 82 15.47 29.29 29.18
C LEU A 82 16.96 29.55 28.94
N ILE A 83 17.83 28.77 29.59
CA ILE A 83 19.29 28.94 29.50
C ILE A 83 19.86 28.28 28.22
N SER A 84 19.33 27.12 27.85
CA SER A 84 19.74 26.35 26.69
C SER A 84 18.49 25.79 26.00
N PRO A 85 17.88 26.59 25.10
CA PRO A 85 16.71 26.13 24.37
C PRO A 85 17.08 24.89 23.54
N PRO A 86 16.24 23.85 23.52
CA PRO A 86 16.53 22.64 22.77
C PRO A 86 16.58 22.96 21.28
N HIS A 87 17.60 22.43 20.60
CA HIS A 87 17.70 22.54 19.15
C HIS A 87 16.57 21.74 18.49
N GLN A 88 15.74 22.42 17.71
CA GLN A 88 14.81 21.79 16.79
C GLN A 88 15.58 21.39 15.52
N GLU A 89 15.52 20.11 15.15
CA GLU A 89 16.11 19.66 13.89
C GLU A 89 15.30 20.27 12.73
N LEU A 90 15.95 21.10 11.93
CA LEU A 90 15.40 21.64 10.71
C LEU A 90 15.84 20.79 9.53
N TYR A 91 14.86 20.27 8.81
CA TYR A 91 15.06 19.45 7.62
C TYR A 91 15.17 20.34 6.39
N SER A 92 16.09 20.03 5.48
CA SER A 92 16.28 20.77 4.24
C SER A 92 15.60 20.08 3.05
N ALA A 93 14.94 20.88 2.22
CA ALA A 93 14.36 20.44 0.95
C ALA A 93 14.47 21.55 -0.09
N TYR A 94 14.41 21.23 -1.37
CA TYR A 94 14.40 22.24 -2.43
C TYR A 94 13.15 22.12 -3.30
N PHE A 95 12.67 23.24 -3.81
CA PHE A 95 11.56 23.27 -4.75
C PHE A 95 12.06 23.07 -6.19
N ASP A 96 11.45 22.15 -6.92
CA ASP A 96 11.72 21.95 -8.34
C ASP A 96 10.52 22.45 -9.18
N SER A 97 10.76 23.52 -9.93
CA SER A 97 9.75 24.16 -10.77
C SER A 97 9.25 23.24 -11.90
N ASN A 98 10.12 22.37 -12.43
CA ASN A 98 9.78 21.49 -13.54
C ASN A 98 8.75 20.42 -13.15
N THR A 99 8.92 19.84 -11.96
CA THR A 99 8.01 18.83 -11.42
C THR A 99 6.90 19.43 -10.55
N SER A 100 6.96 20.73 -10.27
CA SER A 100 6.03 21.44 -9.37
C SER A 100 5.89 20.76 -8.02
N SER A 101 7.03 20.32 -7.46
CA SER A 101 7.08 19.56 -6.21
C SER A 101 8.36 19.82 -5.41
N VAL A 102 8.34 19.46 -4.13
CA VAL A 102 9.47 19.69 -3.21
C VAL A 102 10.25 18.40 -3.03
N HIS A 103 11.57 18.45 -3.24
CA HIS A 103 12.47 17.31 -3.20
C HIS A 103 13.40 17.36 -2.00
N VAL A 104 13.56 16.20 -1.37
CA VAL A 104 14.51 15.97 -0.28
C VAL A 104 15.53 14.93 -0.75
N THR A 105 16.80 15.30 -0.73
CA THR A 105 17.92 14.44 -1.17
C THR A 105 18.77 13.90 -0.03
N ASP A 106 18.78 14.58 1.12
CA ASP A 106 19.56 14.14 2.28
C ASP A 106 18.99 12.85 2.88
N GLU A 107 19.84 11.84 3.05
CA GLU A 107 19.42 10.51 3.51
C GLU A 107 18.84 10.55 4.93
N LYS A 108 19.43 11.35 5.83
CA LYS A 108 18.93 11.48 7.21
C LYS A 108 17.55 12.11 7.21
N THR A 109 17.37 13.19 6.44
CA THR A 109 16.09 13.87 6.29
C THR A 109 15.02 12.98 5.65
N ILE A 110 15.37 12.22 4.60
CA ILE A 110 14.45 11.27 3.95
C ILE A 110 13.94 10.25 4.98
N ARG A 111 14.84 9.64 5.77
CA ARG A 111 14.46 8.67 6.80
C ARG A 111 13.63 9.33 7.90
N ALA A 112 14.06 10.47 8.41
CA ALA A 112 13.35 11.22 9.44
C ALA A 112 11.90 11.53 9.03
N LEU A 113 11.69 12.12 7.86
CA LEU A 113 10.36 12.48 7.37
C LEU A 113 9.47 11.25 7.06
N TRP A 114 10.07 10.17 6.56
CA TRP A 114 9.33 8.95 6.27
C TRP A 114 8.96 8.18 7.55
N GLU A 115 9.91 8.00 8.46
CA GLU A 115 9.71 7.31 9.72
C GLU A 115 8.77 8.09 10.64
N MET A 116 8.91 9.42 10.66
CA MET A 116 8.10 10.33 11.48
C MET A 116 6.93 10.92 10.70
N GLY A 117 5.95 10.08 10.36
CA GLY A 117 4.67 10.52 9.82
C GLY A 117 4.42 10.25 8.34
N PHE A 118 5.26 9.45 7.68
CA PHE A 118 5.08 8.96 6.30
C PHE A 118 4.95 10.06 5.25
N PHE A 119 5.72 11.15 5.41
CA PHE A 119 5.72 12.26 4.46
C PHE A 119 6.42 11.88 3.16
N GLY A 120 5.90 12.37 2.04
CA GLY A 120 6.55 12.23 0.74
C GLY A 120 6.52 10.84 0.14
N LYS A 121 7.05 10.71 -1.05
CA LYS A 121 7.12 9.44 -1.78
C LYS A 121 8.48 9.33 -2.44
N GLY A 122 9.14 8.19 -2.28
CA GLY A 122 10.39 7.92 -2.99
C GLY A 122 10.17 7.99 -4.51
N SER A 123 11.08 8.66 -5.22
CA SER A 123 11.03 8.74 -6.68
C SER A 123 11.28 7.39 -7.35
N LEU A 124 12.10 6.55 -6.73
CA LEU A 124 12.51 5.25 -7.27
C LEU A 124 12.00 4.03 -6.46
N SER A 125 11.26 4.28 -5.37
CA SER A 125 10.63 3.25 -4.54
C SER A 125 9.12 3.47 -4.39
N ARG A 126 8.37 2.39 -4.21
CA ARG A 126 6.89 2.42 -4.18
C ARG A 126 6.29 2.77 -2.83
N SER A 127 7.02 2.46 -1.75
CA SER A 127 6.54 2.62 -0.38
C SER A 127 7.62 3.30 0.45
N GLU A 128 8.55 2.52 0.97
CA GLU A 128 9.71 2.98 1.73
C GLU A 128 10.88 3.32 0.79
N PRO A 129 11.63 4.42 1.05
CA PRO A 129 12.84 4.77 0.30
C PRO A 129 13.90 3.69 0.53
N SER A 130 13.97 2.74 -0.38
CA SER A 130 14.76 1.50 -0.27
C SER A 130 15.60 1.25 -1.52
N TRP A 131 15.66 2.21 -2.44
CA TRP A 131 16.37 2.05 -3.70
C TRP A 131 17.86 1.79 -3.48
N LEU A 132 18.50 2.56 -2.59
CA LEU A 132 19.92 2.41 -2.29
C LEU A 132 20.24 1.01 -1.75
N GLU A 133 19.42 0.50 -0.84
CA GLU A 133 19.58 -0.86 -0.29
C GLU A 133 19.43 -1.94 -1.37
N ARG A 134 18.45 -1.77 -2.27
CA ARG A 134 18.24 -2.68 -3.41
C ARG A 134 19.41 -2.67 -4.38
N GLU A 135 20.02 -1.52 -4.61
CA GLU A 135 21.12 -1.39 -5.55
C GLU A 135 22.43 -1.92 -4.96
N LYS A 136 22.72 -1.65 -3.68
CA LYS A 136 23.81 -2.31 -2.94
C LYS A 136 23.67 -3.83 -2.96
N LYS A 137 22.44 -4.33 -2.79
CA LYS A 137 22.15 -5.76 -2.89
C LYS A 137 22.36 -6.32 -4.29
N ARG A 138 21.94 -5.61 -5.34
CA ARG A 138 22.15 -6.03 -6.74
C ARG A 138 23.64 -6.19 -7.05
N ARG A 139 24.47 -5.33 -6.45
CA ARG A 139 25.94 -5.39 -6.55
C ARG A 139 26.60 -6.39 -5.60
N GLY A 140 25.82 -7.18 -4.85
CA GLY A 140 26.33 -8.17 -3.91
C GLY A 140 26.88 -7.59 -2.60
N GLN A 141 26.71 -6.29 -2.35
CA GLN A 141 27.25 -5.57 -1.18
C GLN A 141 26.29 -5.57 0.03
N PHE A 142 25.07 -6.10 -0.10
CA PHE A 142 24.07 -6.12 0.98
C PHE A 142 23.23 -7.40 1.01
N GLY A 143 23.13 -8.03 2.20
CA GLY A 143 22.46 -9.33 2.38
C GLY A 143 20.98 -9.28 2.81
N GLY A 144 20.39 -8.10 3.03
CA GLY A 144 19.00 -7.97 3.51
C GLY A 144 17.92 -8.21 2.44
N LYS A 145 16.68 -8.47 2.85
CA LYS A 145 15.50 -8.49 1.95
C LYS A 145 14.65 -7.24 2.15
N THR A 146 14.43 -6.47 1.09
CA THR A 146 13.51 -5.32 1.12
C THR A 146 12.05 -5.76 0.94
N SER A 147 11.10 -4.90 1.32
CA SER A 147 9.66 -5.19 1.20
C SER A 147 9.21 -5.38 -0.26
N GLU A 148 9.87 -4.69 -1.19
CA GLU A 148 9.62 -4.80 -2.62
C GLU A 148 10.16 -6.12 -3.20
N ASP A 149 11.34 -6.57 -2.78
CA ASP A 149 11.90 -7.86 -3.18
C ASP A 149 10.96 -8.99 -2.81
N VAL A 150 10.47 -8.99 -1.57
CA VAL A 150 9.50 -9.97 -1.09
C VAL A 150 8.21 -9.92 -1.92
N THR A 151 7.81 -8.74 -2.36
CA THR A 151 6.64 -8.58 -3.22
C THR A 151 6.90 -9.09 -4.64
N ARG A 152 8.12 -8.90 -5.17
CA ARG A 152 8.55 -9.38 -6.48
C ARG A 152 8.63 -10.91 -6.50
N GLU A 153 9.27 -11.53 -5.51
CA GLU A 153 9.33 -12.99 -5.32
C GLU A 153 7.91 -13.57 -5.27
N ARG A 154 7.01 -12.99 -4.48
CA ARG A 154 5.60 -13.45 -4.44
C ARG A 154 4.88 -13.32 -5.80
N ARG A 155 5.27 -12.35 -6.64
CA ARG A 155 4.65 -12.18 -7.97
C ARG A 155 5.21 -13.17 -8.99
N THR A 156 6.49 -13.50 -8.92
CA THR A 156 7.09 -14.55 -9.77
C THR A 156 6.50 -15.90 -9.40
N GLU A 157 6.45 -16.25 -8.11
CA GLU A 157 5.80 -17.47 -7.62
C GLU A 157 4.33 -17.57 -8.09
N ARG A 158 3.56 -16.48 -7.96
CA ARG A 158 2.17 -16.47 -8.46
C ARG A 158 2.06 -16.61 -9.97
N ARG A 159 3.01 -16.06 -10.73
CA ARG A 159 3.03 -16.15 -12.19
C ARG A 159 3.35 -17.58 -12.61
N GLU A 160 4.33 -18.20 -11.98
CA GLU A 160 4.70 -19.60 -12.20
C GLU A 160 3.53 -20.52 -11.87
N LEU A 161 2.86 -20.33 -10.73
CA LEU A 161 1.66 -21.11 -10.38
C LEU A 161 0.51 -20.93 -11.39
N LYS A 162 0.32 -19.72 -11.91
CA LYS A 162 -0.68 -19.47 -12.97
C LYS A 162 -0.28 -20.13 -14.29
N LEU A 163 1.01 -20.14 -14.62
CA LEU A 163 1.54 -20.77 -15.81
C LEU A 163 1.43 -22.30 -15.72
N GLU A 164 1.81 -22.88 -14.58
CA GLU A 164 1.66 -24.31 -14.29
C GLU A 164 0.18 -24.73 -14.40
N ARG A 165 -0.73 -23.95 -13.81
CA ARG A 165 -2.17 -24.18 -13.93
C ARG A 165 -2.63 -24.16 -15.39
N ALA A 166 -2.26 -23.14 -16.16
CA ALA A 166 -2.64 -23.02 -17.56
C ALA A 166 -2.08 -24.17 -18.42
N ARG A 167 -0.87 -24.67 -18.12
CA ARG A 167 -0.29 -25.85 -18.78
C ARG A 167 -1.10 -27.10 -18.47
N MET A 168 -1.44 -27.33 -17.21
CA MET A 168 -2.24 -28.50 -16.80
C MET A 168 -3.65 -28.48 -17.41
N GLU A 169 -4.31 -27.32 -17.42
CA GLU A 169 -5.62 -27.15 -18.07
C GLU A 169 -5.53 -27.43 -19.58
N LYS A 170 -4.47 -26.96 -20.25
CA LYS A 170 -4.25 -27.24 -21.67
C LYS A 170 -4.05 -28.73 -21.94
N LEU A 171 -3.23 -29.41 -21.13
CA LEU A 171 -3.01 -30.86 -21.26
C LEU A 171 -4.30 -31.65 -21.02
N ALA A 172 -5.13 -31.25 -20.05
CA ALA A 172 -6.41 -31.90 -19.79
C ALA A 172 -7.39 -31.76 -20.98
N ILE A 173 -7.46 -30.56 -21.59
CA ILE A 173 -8.28 -30.32 -22.78
C ILE A 173 -7.76 -31.16 -23.96
N GLU A 174 -6.44 -31.26 -24.13
CA GLU A 174 -5.83 -32.06 -25.18
C GLU A 174 -6.13 -33.55 -25.02
N GLN A 175 -6.03 -34.08 -23.80
CA GLN A 175 -6.40 -35.47 -23.48
C GLN A 175 -7.89 -35.72 -23.73
N GLN A 176 -8.76 -34.79 -23.35
CA GLN A 176 -10.20 -34.91 -23.62
C GLN A 176 -10.48 -34.92 -25.12
N LEU A 177 -9.83 -34.04 -25.89
CA LEU A 177 -9.98 -33.97 -27.34
C LEU A 177 -9.45 -35.23 -28.04
N GLN A 178 -8.35 -35.81 -27.55
CA GLN A 178 -7.84 -37.10 -28.02
C GLN A 178 -8.81 -38.25 -27.71
N ALA A 179 -9.40 -38.29 -26.51
CA ALA A 179 -10.41 -39.28 -26.15
C ALA A 179 -11.68 -39.15 -27.00
N GLU A 180 -12.14 -37.91 -27.26
CA GLU A 180 -13.27 -37.65 -28.16
C GLU A 180 -12.95 -38.03 -29.62
N ALA A 181 -11.71 -37.82 -30.08
CA ALA A 181 -11.28 -38.23 -31.42
C ALA A 181 -11.19 -39.76 -31.55
N ALA A 182 -10.62 -40.45 -30.56
CA ALA A 182 -10.57 -41.91 -30.51
C ALA A 182 -11.96 -42.54 -30.40
N ALA A 183 -12.88 -41.92 -29.65
CA ALA A 183 -14.28 -42.34 -29.59
C ALA A 183 -15.00 -42.18 -30.93
N LYS A 184 -14.65 -41.14 -31.73
CA LYS A 184 -15.15 -40.96 -33.09
C LYS A 184 -14.58 -41.98 -34.08
N GLU A 185 -13.34 -42.42 -33.92
CA GLU A 185 -12.75 -43.47 -34.76
C GLU A 185 -13.29 -44.87 -34.43
N ASN A 186 -13.65 -45.14 -33.16
CA ASN A 186 -14.07 -46.48 -32.71
C ASN A 186 -15.56 -46.82 -32.84
N GLY A 187 -16.43 -45.99 -33.44
CA GLY A 187 -17.79 -46.45 -33.75
C GLY A 187 -18.82 -45.43 -34.24
N THR A 188 -19.35 -45.71 -35.45
CA THR A 188 -20.74 -45.55 -35.95
C THR A 188 -21.53 -44.28 -35.67
N ALA A 189 -21.90 -43.60 -36.76
CA ALA A 189 -22.89 -42.53 -36.80
C ALA A 189 -24.30 -43.00 -36.41
N SER A 190 -24.94 -42.27 -35.48
CA SER A 190 -26.36 -41.89 -35.58
C SER A 190 -26.59 -40.58 -34.79
N PRO A 191 -27.45 -39.66 -35.29
CA PRO A 191 -27.74 -38.38 -34.67
C PRO A 191 -29.03 -38.40 -33.83
N ASP A 192 -29.25 -37.28 -33.13
CA ASP A 192 -30.48 -36.78 -32.49
C ASP A 192 -30.72 -37.18 -31.02
N VAL A 193 -31.27 -36.35 -30.13
CA VAL A 193 -31.37 -34.91 -29.83
C VAL A 193 -31.76 -34.90 -28.33
N ASP A 194 -31.27 -33.96 -27.51
CA ASP A 194 -32.10 -33.21 -26.55
C ASP A 194 -31.26 -32.25 -25.71
N ALA A 195 -31.63 -30.98 -25.81
CA ALA A 195 -31.27 -29.91 -24.91
C ALA A 195 -32.42 -29.76 -23.90
N ASP A 196 -32.15 -29.69 -22.59
CA ASP A 196 -32.36 -28.44 -21.83
C ASP A 196 -31.85 -28.51 -20.36
N ASN A 197 -31.34 -27.37 -19.92
CA ASN A 197 -31.15 -26.77 -18.58
C ASN A 197 -31.18 -27.61 -17.27
N THR A 198 -30.12 -27.46 -16.45
CA THR A 198 -30.07 -26.71 -15.15
C THR A 198 -29.03 -27.28 -14.18
N SER A 199 -27.98 -26.52 -13.84
CA SER A 199 -27.58 -26.24 -12.45
C SER A 199 -26.31 -25.37 -12.37
N ASN A 200 -26.50 -24.11 -11.99
CA ASN A 200 -25.47 -23.30 -11.36
C ASN A 200 -25.41 -23.68 -9.88
N GLY A 201 -24.21 -23.95 -9.33
CA GLY A 201 -24.08 -23.95 -7.88
C GLY A 201 -22.93 -24.70 -7.20
N THR A 202 -21.77 -24.99 -7.82
CA THR A 202 -20.66 -25.59 -7.04
C THR A 202 -19.25 -25.15 -7.48
N ALA A 203 -18.95 -23.85 -7.43
CA ALA A 203 -17.61 -23.33 -7.74
C ALA A 203 -16.65 -23.28 -6.54
N SER A 204 -17.12 -23.45 -5.29
CA SER A 204 -16.27 -23.24 -4.10
C SER A 204 -15.53 -24.50 -3.60
N THR A 205 -16.01 -25.71 -3.90
CA THR A 205 -15.42 -26.97 -3.42
C THR A 205 -14.40 -27.55 -4.40
N THR A 206 -14.61 -27.37 -5.70
CA THR A 206 -13.68 -27.74 -6.77
C THR A 206 -12.36 -26.96 -6.70
N GLU A 207 -12.38 -25.69 -6.28
CA GLU A 207 -11.18 -24.87 -6.07
C GLU A 207 -10.24 -25.40 -4.98
N LYS A 208 -10.78 -25.95 -3.89
CA LYS A 208 -9.96 -26.52 -2.80
C LYS A 208 -9.39 -27.89 -3.16
N PHE A 209 -10.13 -28.69 -3.93
CA PHE A 209 -9.70 -30.01 -4.37
C PHE A 209 -8.59 -29.95 -5.42
N SER A 210 -8.71 -29.01 -6.37
CA SER A 210 -7.71 -28.79 -7.43
C SER A 210 -6.37 -28.25 -6.90
N LEU A 211 -6.37 -27.40 -5.87
CA LEU A 211 -5.14 -26.91 -5.23
C LEU A 211 -4.38 -27.99 -4.44
N ARG A 212 -5.10 -28.93 -3.83
CA ARG A 212 -4.49 -30.07 -3.12
C ARG A 212 -3.87 -31.06 -4.12
N LYS A 213 -4.60 -31.38 -5.20
CA LYS A 213 -4.15 -32.26 -6.28
C LYS A 213 -2.92 -31.72 -7.01
N ALA A 214 -2.85 -30.40 -7.26
CA ALA A 214 -1.68 -29.76 -7.85
C ALA A 214 -0.44 -29.79 -6.93
N ARG A 215 -0.61 -29.71 -5.61
CA ARG A 215 0.49 -29.84 -4.65
C ARG A 215 0.98 -31.28 -4.51
N GLU A 216 0.07 -32.25 -4.57
CA GLU A 216 0.40 -33.67 -4.54
C GLU A 216 1.15 -34.09 -5.82
N ALA A 217 0.75 -33.61 -7.00
CA ALA A 217 1.47 -33.84 -8.25
C ALA A 217 2.91 -33.29 -8.21
N LYS A 218 3.11 -32.09 -7.65
CA LYS A 218 4.45 -31.49 -7.49
C LYS A 218 5.33 -32.26 -6.49
N MET A 219 4.73 -32.88 -5.48
CA MET A 219 5.43 -33.77 -4.54
C MET A 219 5.78 -35.14 -5.14
N LEU A 220 5.03 -35.59 -6.15
CA LEU A 220 5.29 -36.82 -6.90
C LEU A 220 6.36 -36.61 -7.98
N GLU A 221 6.32 -35.49 -8.70
CA GLU A 221 7.36 -35.13 -9.69
C GLU A 221 8.74 -34.92 -9.06
N SER A 222 8.80 -34.37 -7.85
CA SER A 222 10.06 -34.22 -7.09
C SER A 222 10.61 -35.53 -6.53
N GLN A 223 9.83 -36.63 -6.55
CA GLN A 223 10.29 -37.97 -6.22
C GLN A 223 10.70 -38.78 -7.47
N GLN A 224 10.32 -38.32 -8.68
CA GLN A 224 10.60 -39.01 -9.95
C GLN A 224 11.74 -38.38 -10.77
N SER A 225 12.30 -37.23 -10.37
CA SER A 225 13.40 -36.57 -11.08
C SER A 225 14.77 -37.20 -10.79
N GLY A 226 14.88 -38.50 -10.99
CA GLY A 226 16.08 -39.28 -10.76
C GLY A 226 16.22 -40.44 -11.74
N GLU A 227 15.95 -40.27 -13.04
CA GLU A 227 16.52 -41.12 -14.11
C GLU A 227 16.20 -40.59 -15.54
N GLN A 228 17.28 -40.28 -16.26
CA GLN A 228 17.55 -40.40 -17.72
C GLN A 228 16.90 -39.49 -18.80
N THR A 229 17.79 -38.67 -19.40
CA THR A 229 18.25 -38.50 -20.81
C THR A 229 17.27 -38.60 -22.02
N PRO A 230 17.36 -37.68 -23.03
CA PRO A 230 16.40 -37.58 -24.13
C PRO A 230 16.82 -38.32 -25.42
N MET A 231 15.84 -38.82 -26.19
CA MET A 231 15.98 -39.23 -27.59
C MET A 231 14.92 -38.55 -28.45
N ALA A 232 15.34 -38.10 -29.62
CA ALA A 232 14.57 -37.40 -30.65
C ALA A 232 13.86 -38.38 -31.60
N ASP A 233 12.73 -37.99 -32.20
CA ASP A 233 12.51 -38.08 -33.66
C ASP A 233 11.27 -37.29 -34.14
N SER A 234 11.14 -37.25 -35.46
CA SER A 234 10.60 -36.25 -36.38
C SER A 234 9.16 -36.50 -36.85
N GLY A 235 8.48 -35.38 -37.15
CA GLY A 235 7.71 -35.13 -38.39
C GLY A 235 6.55 -36.05 -38.82
N ASN A 236 5.33 -35.51 -38.84
CA ASN A 236 4.60 -35.26 -40.10
C ASN A 236 3.32 -34.44 -39.89
N ALA A 237 3.01 -33.59 -40.89
CA ALA A 237 1.89 -32.66 -40.91
C ALA A 237 0.85 -33.04 -41.97
N SER A 238 -0.44 -32.89 -41.65
CA SER A 238 -1.52 -32.59 -42.62
C SER A 238 -2.81 -32.13 -41.87
N PRO A 239 -3.79 -31.47 -42.54
CA PRO A 239 -4.30 -30.18 -42.06
C PRO A 239 -5.76 -30.17 -41.56
N GLY A 240 -6.11 -29.10 -40.83
CA GLY A 240 -7.48 -28.55 -40.83
C GLY A 240 -8.18 -28.49 -39.47
N ARG A 241 -7.85 -27.49 -38.63
CA ARG A 241 -8.76 -27.04 -37.57
C ARG A 241 -8.50 -25.58 -37.20
N LYS A 242 -9.57 -24.78 -37.13
CA LYS A 242 -9.55 -23.33 -36.85
C LYS A 242 -8.89 -23.05 -35.49
N THR A 243 -7.73 -22.41 -35.52
CA THR A 243 -7.02 -21.89 -34.35
C THR A 243 -7.47 -20.47 -34.04
N VAL A 244 -7.83 -20.21 -32.78
CA VAL A 244 -7.96 -18.83 -32.26
C VAL A 244 -6.54 -18.27 -32.13
N ARG A 245 -6.21 -17.37 -33.04
CA ARG A 245 -4.88 -16.76 -33.19
C ARG A 245 -4.72 -15.68 -32.12
N PHE A 246 -3.96 -15.96 -31.06
CA PHE A 246 -3.36 -14.90 -30.25
C PHE A 246 -2.21 -14.27 -31.04
N SER A 247 -2.06 -12.94 -30.99
CA SER A 247 -1.11 -12.22 -31.83
C SER A 247 0.34 -12.69 -31.60
N PRO A 248 1.17 -12.74 -32.65
CA PRO A 248 2.57 -13.17 -32.57
C PRO A 248 3.48 -12.01 -32.12
N VAL A 249 3.13 -11.33 -31.02
CA VAL A 249 3.93 -10.21 -30.46
C VAL A 249 4.53 -10.56 -29.09
N VAL A 250 4.25 -11.76 -28.57
CA VAL A 250 4.76 -12.18 -27.24
C VAL A 250 5.97 -13.12 -27.33
N GLN A 251 6.36 -13.57 -28.54
CA GLN A 251 7.51 -14.47 -28.73
C GLN A 251 8.86 -13.76 -28.98
N GLU A 252 8.88 -12.46 -29.32
CA GLU A 252 10.15 -11.74 -29.54
C GLU A 252 10.80 -11.15 -28.27
N LYS A 253 10.24 -11.38 -27.08
CA LYS A 253 10.83 -10.88 -25.80
C LYS A 253 11.34 -11.96 -24.86
N GLN A 254 11.47 -13.19 -25.33
CA GLN A 254 12.10 -14.26 -24.57
C GLN A 254 13.29 -14.78 -25.37
N PHE A 255 14.47 -14.23 -25.07
CA PHE A 255 15.85 -14.70 -25.27
C PHE A 255 16.77 -13.50 -25.51
N ILE A 256 16.87 -12.64 -24.49
CA ILE A 256 18.15 -12.00 -24.18
C ILE A 256 18.53 -12.60 -22.84
N SER A 257 19.37 -13.62 -22.90
CA SER A 257 20.10 -14.11 -21.74
C SER A 257 20.99 -12.97 -21.27
N ASP A 258 20.75 -12.45 -20.06
CA ASP A 258 21.63 -11.49 -19.38
C ASP A 258 22.93 -12.19 -18.92
N SER A 259 23.67 -12.73 -19.89
CA SER A 259 25.06 -13.16 -19.76
C SER A 259 25.92 -12.33 -20.71
N ALA A 260 25.66 -11.02 -20.80
CA ALA A 260 26.64 -10.09 -21.31
C ALA A 260 27.59 -9.74 -20.16
N VAL A 261 28.53 -10.65 -19.90
CA VAL A 261 29.80 -10.29 -19.28
C VAL A 261 30.42 -9.26 -20.20
N LEU A 262 30.41 -7.99 -19.80
CA LEU A 262 31.25 -6.96 -20.43
C LEU A 262 32.70 -7.34 -20.15
N GLN A 263 33.31 -8.09 -21.06
CA GLN A 263 34.76 -8.19 -21.16
C GLN A 263 35.27 -6.82 -21.63
N LEU A 264 35.68 -5.98 -20.68
CA LEU A 264 36.56 -4.86 -20.97
C LEU A 264 37.96 -5.40 -21.29
N PRO A 265 38.76 -4.72 -22.14
CA PRO A 265 40.04 -5.22 -22.60
C PRO A 265 41.02 -5.32 -21.43
N GLU A 266 41.67 -6.47 -21.35
CA GLU A 266 42.79 -6.69 -20.44
C GLU A 266 44.02 -5.93 -20.97
N SER A 267 44.35 -4.82 -20.30
CA SER A 267 45.66 -4.18 -20.45
C SER A 267 46.26 -3.87 -19.08
N LEU A 268 47.17 -4.77 -18.70
CA LEU A 268 48.42 -4.56 -17.97
C LEU A 268 48.37 -3.82 -16.61
N ILE A 269 48.66 -4.64 -15.61
CA ILE A 269 49.00 -4.35 -14.22
C ILE A 269 50.06 -3.23 -14.12
N ASP A 270 49.78 -2.19 -13.35
CA ASP A 270 50.76 -1.62 -12.43
C ASP A 270 50.10 -1.21 -11.11
N GLY A 271 50.81 -1.44 -10.02
CA GLY A 271 50.26 -1.57 -8.67
C GLY A 271 49.85 -0.26 -8.01
N HIS A 272 48.55 -0.09 -7.75
CA HIS A 272 48.06 0.66 -6.60
C HIS A 272 46.95 -0.14 -5.91
N LYS A 273 47.26 -0.60 -4.68
CA LYS A 273 46.30 -1.18 -3.75
C LYS A 273 45.33 -0.11 -3.28
N ALA A 274 44.05 -0.50 -3.25
CA ALA A 274 42.98 -0.10 -2.32
C ALA A 274 42.60 1.40 -2.24
N ASP A 275 41.28 1.65 -2.26
CA ASP A 275 40.56 2.85 -1.76
C ASP A 275 39.70 3.64 -2.76
N GLU A 276 39.23 3.01 -3.85
CA GLU A 276 38.02 3.48 -4.56
C GLU A 276 36.99 2.34 -4.68
N GLU A 277 36.42 1.92 -3.55
CA GLU A 277 35.04 1.44 -3.59
C GLU A 277 34.21 2.58 -4.19
N PHE A 278 33.68 2.40 -5.40
CA PHE A 278 32.68 3.30 -5.98
C PHE A 278 31.53 3.45 -4.98
N LEU A 279 31.58 4.51 -4.15
CA LEU A 279 30.52 4.90 -3.25
C LEU A 279 29.28 5.13 -4.09
N LEU A 280 28.38 4.15 -4.07
CA LEU A 280 27.11 4.22 -4.79
C LEU A 280 26.35 5.45 -4.31
N LYS A 281 26.27 6.48 -5.16
CA LYS A 281 25.52 7.70 -4.88
C LYS A 281 24.03 7.37 -4.80
N ASN A 282 23.35 7.88 -3.78
CA ASN A 282 21.91 7.76 -3.70
C ASN A 282 21.26 8.68 -4.75
N GLU A 283 20.60 8.07 -5.74
CA GLU A 283 19.84 8.78 -6.78
C GLU A 283 18.36 8.96 -6.39
N GLU A 284 17.92 8.24 -5.36
CA GLU A 284 16.56 8.37 -4.84
C GLU A 284 16.45 9.65 -4.01
N HIS A 285 15.42 10.43 -4.32
CA HIS A 285 14.97 11.56 -3.52
C HIS A 285 13.54 11.29 -3.04
N LEU A 286 13.17 11.89 -1.92
CA LEU A 286 11.82 11.88 -1.41
C LEU A 286 11.08 13.11 -1.96
N GLN A 287 10.02 12.86 -2.71
CA GLN A 287 9.17 13.90 -3.30
C GLN A 287 7.98 14.18 -2.37
N LEU A 288 7.95 15.38 -1.80
CA LEU A 288 6.85 15.90 -0.99
C LEU A 288 5.81 16.55 -1.90
N SER A 289 4.53 16.34 -1.61
CA SER A 289 3.48 17.15 -2.23
C SER A 289 3.53 18.59 -1.71
N ASN A 290 2.97 19.54 -2.44
CA ASN A 290 2.96 20.95 -2.01
C ASN A 290 2.21 21.11 -0.67
N GLU A 291 1.16 20.30 -0.44
CA GLU A 291 0.42 20.31 0.81
C GLU A 291 1.24 19.72 1.98
N GLU A 292 1.96 18.62 1.73
CA GLU A 292 2.88 18.02 2.70
C GLU A 292 3.99 19.01 3.06
N ALA A 293 4.59 19.66 2.07
CA ALA A 293 5.67 20.62 2.26
C ALA A 293 5.20 21.87 3.03
N LEU A 294 4.04 22.44 2.70
CA LEU A 294 3.50 23.58 3.44
C LEU A 294 3.15 23.18 4.88
N PHE A 295 2.62 21.97 5.10
CA PHE A 295 2.33 21.51 6.46
C PHE A 295 3.61 21.36 7.30
N LEU A 296 4.68 20.81 6.72
CA LEU A 296 5.96 20.67 7.40
C LEU A 296 6.64 22.02 7.66
N ALA A 297 6.57 22.95 6.71
CA ALA A 297 7.20 24.27 6.80
C ALA A 297 6.40 25.26 7.66
N TYR A 298 5.10 25.42 7.39
CA TYR A 298 4.22 26.35 8.11
C TYR A 298 3.61 25.73 9.37
N GLY A 299 3.02 24.55 9.25
CA GLY A 299 2.24 23.93 10.33
C GLY A 299 3.10 23.40 11.48
N LEU A 300 4.27 22.84 11.17
CA LEU A 300 5.19 22.27 12.16
C LEU A 300 6.47 23.09 12.37
N GLY A 301 6.86 23.92 11.40
CA GLY A 301 8.15 24.61 11.44
C GLY A 301 9.36 23.66 11.38
N ALA A 302 9.20 22.45 10.82
CA ALA A 302 10.22 21.41 10.80
C ALA A 302 11.00 21.36 9.47
N LEU A 303 10.54 22.04 8.42
CA LEU A 303 11.11 21.99 7.08
C LEU A 303 11.48 23.37 6.57
N GLN A 304 12.69 23.50 6.03
CA GLN A 304 13.16 24.68 5.31
C GLN A 304 13.28 24.36 3.82
N VAL A 305 12.58 25.14 3.01
CA VAL A 305 12.54 24.97 1.55
C VAL A 305 13.51 25.96 0.90
N TYR A 306 14.38 25.44 0.05
CA TYR A 306 15.34 26.19 -0.75
C TYR A 306 14.88 26.26 -2.21
N ASP A 307 15.42 27.25 -2.93
CA ASP A 307 15.27 27.33 -4.38
C ASP A 307 16.00 26.17 -5.09
N CYS A 308 15.79 26.01 -6.41
CA CYS A 308 16.40 24.96 -7.22
C CYS A 308 17.94 24.96 -7.14
N ASP A 309 18.54 26.15 -7.00
CA ASP A 309 19.98 26.34 -6.84
C ASP A 309 20.49 26.05 -5.41
N GLN A 310 19.60 25.72 -4.47
CA GLN A 310 19.87 25.43 -3.06
C GLN A 310 20.58 26.54 -2.27
N LYS A 311 20.61 27.77 -2.80
CA LYS A 311 21.32 28.91 -2.19
C LYS A 311 20.41 29.79 -1.34
N ASN A 312 19.18 30.00 -1.81
CA ASN A 312 18.23 30.92 -1.19
C ASN A 312 17.12 30.13 -0.51
N THR A 313 16.75 30.55 0.70
CA THR A 313 15.61 30.00 1.42
C THR A 313 14.35 30.72 0.98
N ILE A 314 13.29 29.95 0.70
CA ILE A 314 11.99 30.49 0.31
C ILE A 314 11.19 30.73 1.60
N PRO A 315 10.81 31.98 1.92
CA PRO A 315 10.02 32.26 3.11
C PRO A 315 8.60 31.70 2.94
N THR A 316 7.95 31.37 4.06
CA THR A 316 6.65 30.69 4.08
C THR A 316 5.54 31.46 3.37
N SER A 317 5.55 32.80 3.42
CA SER A 317 4.60 33.65 2.68
C SER A 317 4.73 33.48 1.17
N SER A 318 5.96 33.55 0.65
CA SER A 318 6.24 33.28 -0.77
C SER A 318 5.96 31.83 -1.16
N LEU A 319 6.18 30.89 -0.23
CA LEU A 319 5.91 29.47 -0.45
C LEU A 319 4.42 29.19 -0.70
N LEU A 320 3.53 29.85 0.05
CA LEU A 320 2.08 29.75 -0.14
C LEU A 320 1.68 30.24 -1.55
N THR A 321 2.15 31.42 -1.95
CA THR A 321 1.86 31.98 -3.28
C THR A 321 2.40 31.08 -4.40
N LEU A 322 3.63 30.57 -4.23
CA LEU A 322 4.27 29.65 -5.17
C LEU A 322 3.49 28.34 -5.32
N PHE A 323 3.05 27.72 -4.21
CA PHE A 323 2.25 26.50 -4.29
C PHE A 323 0.86 26.72 -4.89
N ARG A 324 0.24 27.87 -4.65
CA ARG A 324 -1.02 28.26 -5.31
C ARG A 324 -0.84 28.38 -6.82
N GLN A 325 0.23 29.02 -7.28
CA GLN A 325 0.56 29.15 -8.71
C GLN A 325 0.81 27.80 -9.39
N HIS A 326 1.59 26.93 -8.74
CA HIS A 326 1.95 25.61 -9.24
C HIS A 326 0.86 24.54 -9.09
N SER A 327 -0.30 24.91 -8.53
CA SER A 327 -1.47 24.02 -8.49
C SER A 327 -2.21 23.93 -9.82
N TYR A 328 -1.93 24.87 -10.74
CA TYR A 328 -2.45 24.90 -12.10
C TYR A 328 -1.40 24.39 -13.08
N PHE A 329 -1.88 23.83 -14.20
CA PHE A 329 -1.03 23.45 -15.32
C PHE A 329 -1.50 24.14 -16.61
N PRO A 330 -0.68 25.01 -17.24
CA PRO A 330 0.65 25.47 -16.82
C PRO A 330 0.61 26.35 -15.54
N PRO A 331 1.75 26.54 -14.84
CA PRO A 331 1.81 27.41 -13.66
C PRO A 331 1.36 28.85 -13.97
N ARG A 332 0.58 29.44 -13.06
CA ARG A 332 0.10 30.82 -13.21
C ARG A 332 1.21 31.85 -12.99
N SER A 333 1.09 33.01 -13.64
CA SER A 333 1.99 34.14 -13.44
C SER A 333 1.93 34.66 -11.99
N PRO A 334 3.05 35.12 -11.41
CA PRO A 334 3.06 35.67 -10.05
C PRO A 334 2.26 36.96 -9.86
N ALA A 335 1.90 37.63 -10.96
CA ALA A 335 1.05 38.82 -10.95
C ALA A 335 -0.45 38.51 -11.01
N ALA A 336 -0.83 37.23 -11.14
CA ALA A 336 -2.25 36.85 -11.20
C ALA A 336 -2.88 36.95 -9.81
N ASN A 337 -4.08 37.53 -9.73
CA ASN A 337 -4.90 37.46 -8.52
C ASN A 337 -5.24 35.99 -8.25
N LEU A 338 -5.02 35.56 -7.01
CA LEU A 338 -5.25 34.18 -6.60
C LEU A 338 -6.57 34.09 -5.82
N ASP A 339 -7.43 33.16 -6.22
CA ASP A 339 -8.80 33.07 -5.73
C ASP A 339 -8.89 32.24 -4.44
N PRO A 340 -9.90 32.46 -3.57
CA PRO A 340 -10.08 31.65 -2.38
C PRO A 340 -10.49 30.19 -2.70
N ASP A 341 -10.92 29.90 -3.93
CA ASP A 341 -11.28 28.55 -4.36
C ASP A 341 -10.15 27.81 -5.12
N ASP A 342 -8.91 28.31 -5.02
CA ASP A 342 -7.74 27.68 -5.63
C ASP A 342 -7.63 26.18 -5.25
N PRO A 343 -7.30 25.28 -6.19
CA PRO A 343 -7.17 23.85 -5.94
C PRO A 343 -6.23 23.53 -4.78
N PHE A 344 -5.13 24.28 -4.67
CA PHE A 344 -4.17 24.13 -3.57
C PHE A 344 -4.76 24.44 -2.21
N LEU A 345 -5.46 25.57 -2.06
CA LEU A 345 -6.02 25.97 -0.76
C LEU A 345 -7.06 24.96 -0.29
N VAL A 346 -7.97 24.57 -1.19
CA VAL A 346 -9.00 23.57 -0.91
C VAL A 346 -8.37 22.23 -0.49
N SER A 347 -7.33 21.79 -1.20
CA SER A 347 -6.61 20.54 -0.91
C SER A 347 -5.81 20.62 0.40
N TYR A 348 -5.13 21.74 0.64
CA TYR A 348 -4.32 21.97 1.83
C TYR A 348 -5.15 22.07 3.10
N VAL A 349 -6.28 22.76 3.08
CA VAL A 349 -7.19 22.86 4.24
C VAL A 349 -7.65 21.46 4.68
N VAL A 350 -8.00 20.61 3.72
CA VAL A 350 -8.38 19.22 3.98
C VAL A 350 -7.19 18.42 4.51
N TYR A 351 -6.04 18.54 3.87
CA TYR A 351 -4.81 17.87 4.30
C TYR A 351 -4.46 18.24 5.76
N HIS A 352 -4.44 19.54 6.07
CA HIS A 352 -4.18 20.07 7.40
C HIS A 352 -5.21 19.59 8.42
N HIS A 353 -6.50 19.62 8.08
CA HIS A 353 -7.58 19.13 8.94
C HIS A 353 -7.36 17.66 9.35
N TYR A 354 -7.16 16.76 8.39
CA TYR A 354 -6.96 15.34 8.71
C TYR A 354 -5.63 15.05 9.39
N ARG A 355 -4.55 15.76 9.05
CA ARG A 355 -3.27 15.66 9.78
C ARG A 355 -3.41 16.12 11.24
N SER A 356 -4.17 17.19 11.49
CA SER A 356 -4.42 17.69 12.86
C SER A 356 -5.24 16.70 13.71
N LEU A 357 -6.11 15.91 13.07
CA LEU A 357 -6.83 14.81 13.70
C LEU A 357 -5.97 13.54 13.93
N GLY A 358 -4.70 13.56 13.50
CA GLY A 358 -3.76 12.45 13.66
C GLY A 358 -3.82 11.40 12.54
N TRP A 359 -4.57 11.63 11.46
CA TRP A 359 -4.57 10.73 10.31
C TRP A 359 -3.33 10.94 9.46
N ILE A 360 -2.79 9.84 8.91
CA ILE A 360 -1.78 9.90 7.86
C ILE A 360 -2.48 9.98 6.51
N VAL A 361 -2.35 11.13 5.88
CA VAL A 361 -2.95 11.46 4.59
C VAL A 361 -1.98 11.08 3.47
N ARG A 362 -2.45 10.38 2.45
CA ARG A 362 -1.67 10.01 1.25
C ARG A 362 -2.50 10.24 -0.02
N SER A 363 -1.82 10.42 -1.15
CA SER A 363 -2.50 10.53 -2.45
C SER A 363 -3.39 9.32 -2.74
N GLY A 364 -4.63 9.61 -3.13
CA GLY A 364 -5.66 8.62 -3.46
C GLY A 364 -5.79 8.27 -4.94
N VAL A 365 -4.92 8.82 -5.81
CA VAL A 365 -5.03 8.70 -7.27
C VAL A 365 -5.20 7.26 -7.77
N LYS A 366 -4.58 6.28 -7.07
CA LYS A 366 -4.69 4.84 -7.39
C LYS A 366 -6.10 4.27 -7.25
N PHE A 367 -6.99 4.96 -6.54
CA PHE A 367 -8.36 4.55 -6.28
C PHE A 367 -9.39 5.57 -6.80
N GLY A 368 -8.97 6.56 -7.60
CA GLY A 368 -9.87 7.58 -8.15
C GLY A 368 -10.47 8.50 -7.10
N VAL A 369 -9.71 8.80 -6.05
CA VAL A 369 -10.08 9.73 -4.97
C VAL A 369 -8.89 10.66 -4.69
N ASP A 370 -9.11 11.77 -3.99
CA ASP A 370 -8.05 12.76 -3.75
C ASP A 370 -7.07 12.28 -2.68
N TYR A 371 -7.59 11.81 -1.55
CA TYR A 371 -6.79 11.35 -0.43
C TYR A 371 -7.21 9.98 0.13
N LEU A 372 -6.26 9.34 0.80
CA LEU A 372 -6.45 8.13 1.60
C LEU A 372 -6.03 8.41 3.04
N LEU A 373 -6.84 7.97 3.98
CA LEU A 373 -6.57 8.14 5.40
C LEU A 373 -6.15 6.82 6.03
N TYR A 374 -4.97 6.84 6.65
CA TYR A 374 -4.43 5.74 7.45
C TYR A 374 -4.41 6.15 8.91
N ASN A 375 -4.87 5.26 9.80
CA ASN A 375 -4.84 5.52 11.24
C ASN A 375 -3.38 5.56 11.77
N ARG A 376 -2.56 4.57 11.39
CA ARG A 376 -1.15 4.48 11.82
C ARG A 376 -0.12 4.48 10.70
N GLY A 377 -0.57 4.33 9.46
CA GLY A 377 0.27 4.40 8.27
C GLY A 377 0.32 3.12 7.44
N PRO A 378 0.87 3.20 6.21
CA PRO A 378 0.80 2.13 5.21
C PRO A 378 1.51 0.83 5.60
N VAL A 379 2.45 0.91 6.53
CA VAL A 379 3.24 -0.24 7.00
C VAL A 379 2.44 -1.10 8.01
N PHE A 380 1.49 -0.50 8.73
CA PHE A 380 0.71 -1.16 9.77
C PHE A 380 -0.61 -1.74 9.24
N SER A 381 -1.36 -0.93 8.48
CA SER A 381 -2.68 -1.28 8.00
C SER A 381 -2.96 -0.65 6.64
N HIS A 382 -3.99 -1.17 5.95
CA HIS A 382 -4.53 -0.49 4.78
C HIS A 382 -5.22 0.82 5.18
N ALA A 383 -5.40 1.72 4.21
CA ALA A 383 -6.21 2.92 4.39
C ALA A 383 -7.64 2.52 4.73
N GLU A 384 -8.21 3.19 5.73
CA GLU A 384 -9.57 2.97 6.21
C GLU A 384 -10.57 3.76 5.39
N PHE A 385 -10.27 5.04 5.16
CA PHE A 385 -11.11 5.96 4.42
C PHE A 385 -10.48 6.38 3.10
N ALA A 386 -11.34 6.55 2.10
CA ALA A 386 -11.05 7.12 0.80
C ALA A 386 -11.81 8.44 0.69
N LEU A 387 -11.09 9.54 0.50
CA LEU A 387 -11.62 10.88 0.63
C LEU A 387 -11.73 11.57 -0.73
N VAL A 388 -12.89 12.15 -0.99
CA VAL A 388 -13.13 13.02 -2.15
C VAL A 388 -13.43 14.43 -1.66
N VAL A 389 -12.71 15.41 -2.19
CA VAL A 389 -12.84 16.81 -1.82
C VAL A 389 -13.78 17.53 -2.78
N ILE A 390 -14.76 18.25 -2.23
CA ILE A 390 -15.73 19.04 -2.99
C ILE A 390 -15.81 20.44 -2.37
N PRO A 391 -15.54 21.52 -3.11
CA PRO A 391 -15.75 22.87 -2.60
C PRO A 391 -17.24 23.13 -2.36
N SER A 392 -17.56 23.89 -1.32
CA SER A 392 -18.90 24.24 -0.91
C SER A 392 -19.06 25.76 -0.84
N TYR A 393 -20.05 26.29 -1.54
CA TYR A 393 -20.29 27.72 -1.68
C TYR A 393 -21.54 28.15 -0.90
N ALA A 394 -21.61 27.77 0.38
CA ALA A 394 -22.81 27.99 1.21
C ALA A 394 -23.05 29.45 1.64
N ARG A 395 -22.06 30.34 1.47
CA ARG A 395 -22.15 31.74 1.94
C ARG A 395 -22.95 32.62 0.96
N PRO A 396 -23.70 33.63 1.47
CA PRO A 396 -24.56 34.48 0.64
C PRO A 396 -23.87 35.10 -0.58
N TYR A 397 -22.62 35.54 -0.42
CA TYR A 397 -21.77 36.11 -1.48
C TYR A 397 -21.80 35.33 -2.81
N TRP A 398 -21.79 33.99 -2.74
CA TRP A 398 -21.75 33.12 -3.91
C TRP A 398 -23.10 33.00 -4.64
N SER A 399 -24.19 33.42 -3.99
CA SER A 399 -25.56 33.35 -4.52
C SER A 399 -26.12 34.70 -4.99
N GLU A 400 -25.39 35.79 -4.74
CA GLU A 400 -25.80 37.18 -5.03
C GLU A 400 -25.93 37.47 -6.53
N THR A 401 -25.00 36.96 -7.35
CA THR A 401 -24.96 37.21 -8.80
C THR A 401 -25.17 35.91 -9.56
N GLU A 402 -25.85 35.97 -10.71
CA GLU A 402 -26.10 34.79 -11.56
C GLU A 402 -24.78 34.13 -12.02
N GLU A 403 -23.77 34.93 -12.36
CA GLU A 403 -22.43 34.43 -12.72
C GLU A 403 -21.77 33.64 -11.59
N ARG A 404 -21.87 34.12 -10.35
CA ARG A 404 -21.31 33.45 -9.17
C ARG A 404 -22.07 32.18 -8.84
N ARG A 405 -23.40 32.17 -9.02
CA ARG A 405 -24.22 30.98 -8.86
C ARG A 405 -23.85 29.91 -9.88
N ALA A 406 -23.73 30.29 -11.15
CA ALA A 406 -23.29 29.38 -12.21
C ALA A 406 -21.89 28.81 -11.94
N HIS A 407 -20.94 29.64 -11.49
CA HIS A 407 -19.60 29.19 -11.09
C HIS A 407 -19.64 28.19 -9.93
N ALA A 408 -20.43 28.48 -8.89
CA ALA A 408 -20.60 27.58 -7.75
C ALA A 408 -21.21 26.24 -8.16
N GLU A 409 -22.26 26.27 -9.00
CA GLU A 409 -22.91 25.08 -9.53
C GLU A 409 -21.97 24.24 -10.38
N GLU A 410 -21.18 24.85 -11.26
CA GLU A 410 -20.18 24.15 -12.09
C GLU A 410 -19.15 23.42 -11.23
N LYS A 411 -18.59 24.11 -10.24
CA LYS A 411 -17.54 23.56 -9.35
C LYS A 411 -18.08 22.44 -8.47
N GLN A 412 -19.34 22.54 -8.03
CA GLN A 412 -20.04 21.53 -7.23
C GLN A 412 -20.64 20.40 -8.07
N ALA A 413 -20.82 20.60 -9.38
CA ALA A 413 -21.50 19.65 -10.25
C ALA A 413 -20.74 18.32 -10.27
N ARG A 414 -21.42 17.29 -9.81
CA ARG A 414 -20.95 15.90 -9.87
C ARG A 414 -22.10 15.02 -10.31
N SER A 415 -21.88 14.23 -11.35
CA SER A 415 -22.91 13.34 -11.87
C SER A 415 -23.12 12.12 -10.96
N TRP A 416 -24.33 11.58 -10.95
CA TRP A 416 -24.61 10.30 -10.30
C TRP A 416 -23.72 9.18 -10.82
N TRP A 417 -23.40 9.20 -12.12
CA TRP A 417 -22.48 8.26 -12.76
C TRP A 417 -21.09 8.31 -12.14
N TRP A 418 -20.55 9.52 -11.94
CA TRP A 418 -19.28 9.71 -11.25
C TRP A 418 -19.33 9.14 -9.83
N LEU A 419 -20.38 9.45 -9.07
CA LEU A 419 -20.53 8.98 -7.69
C LEU A 419 -20.61 7.44 -7.62
N HIS A 420 -21.37 6.82 -8.52
CA HIS A 420 -21.46 5.36 -8.62
C HIS A 420 -20.11 4.73 -9.01
N CYS A 421 -19.36 5.32 -9.93
CA CYS A 421 -18.03 4.85 -10.32
C CYS A 421 -17.07 4.87 -9.13
N VAL A 422 -16.98 6.00 -8.43
CA VAL A 422 -16.09 6.14 -7.25
C VAL A 422 -16.51 5.17 -6.15
N ASN A 423 -17.80 5.10 -5.83
CA ASN A 423 -18.32 4.20 -4.81
C ASN A 423 -18.07 2.72 -5.15
N ARG A 424 -18.23 2.32 -6.43
CA ARG A 424 -17.93 0.96 -6.89
C ARG A 424 -16.45 0.60 -6.71
N VAL A 425 -15.54 1.52 -7.04
CA VAL A 425 -14.09 1.29 -6.82
C VAL A 425 -13.82 1.10 -5.33
N GLN A 426 -14.34 1.98 -4.46
CA GLN A 426 -14.11 1.89 -3.01
C GLN A 426 -14.69 0.61 -2.41
N ALA A 427 -15.89 0.20 -2.83
CA ALA A 427 -16.50 -1.06 -2.40
C ALA A 427 -15.63 -2.27 -2.78
N GLN A 428 -15.05 -2.28 -3.99
CA GLN A 428 -14.17 -3.36 -4.45
C GLN A 428 -12.89 -3.45 -3.62
N VAL A 429 -12.30 -2.31 -3.26
CA VAL A 429 -11.06 -2.24 -2.47
C VAL A 429 -11.31 -2.17 -0.96
N ARG A 430 -12.57 -2.31 -0.54
CA ARG A 430 -13.05 -2.32 0.85
C ARG A 430 -12.60 -1.10 1.65
N LYS A 431 -12.75 0.09 1.09
CA LYS A 431 -12.54 1.37 1.79
C LYS A 431 -13.87 2.09 1.99
N SER A 432 -13.99 2.80 3.09
CA SER A 432 -15.15 3.66 3.37
C SER A 432 -14.99 4.96 2.60
N LEU A 433 -15.94 5.29 1.71
CA LEU A 433 -15.92 6.53 0.95
C LEU A 433 -16.40 7.69 1.82
N VAL A 434 -15.63 8.77 1.88
CA VAL A 434 -15.96 10.01 2.60
C VAL A 434 -15.95 11.15 1.58
N ILE A 435 -17.05 11.90 1.54
CA ILE A 435 -17.12 13.16 0.80
C ILE A 435 -16.81 14.28 1.78
N CYS A 436 -15.80 15.06 1.46
CA CYS A 436 -15.28 16.16 2.26
C CYS A 436 -15.67 17.48 1.59
N TYR A 437 -16.66 18.15 2.15
CA TYR A 437 -17.08 19.48 1.73
C TYR A 437 -16.21 20.55 2.37
N VAL A 438 -15.65 21.46 1.56
CA VAL A 438 -14.84 22.58 2.03
C VAL A 438 -15.59 23.88 1.78
N GLU A 439 -16.07 24.53 2.83
CA GLU A 439 -16.77 25.80 2.76
C GLU A 439 -15.79 26.93 2.37
N VAL A 440 -15.94 27.46 1.16
CA VAL A 440 -15.05 28.48 0.59
C VAL A 440 -15.48 29.89 1.04
N PRO A 441 -14.58 30.67 1.66
CA PRO A 441 -14.88 32.04 2.06
C PRO A 441 -14.96 32.99 0.86
N PRO A 442 -15.66 34.14 0.98
CA PRO A 442 -15.65 35.15 -0.06
C PRO A 442 -14.24 35.74 -0.22
N PRO A 443 -13.88 36.22 -1.43
CA PRO A 443 -12.65 36.93 -1.67
C PRO A 443 -12.70 38.28 -0.92
N ASP A 444 -11.81 38.46 0.04
CA ASP A 444 -11.49 39.76 0.65
C ASP A 444 -10.09 40.19 0.19
N ASP A 445 -9.61 41.35 0.63
CA ASP A 445 -8.28 41.89 0.33
C ASP A 445 -7.16 40.88 0.64
N ALA A 446 -6.85 40.05 -0.36
CA ALA A 446 -5.96 38.91 -0.26
C ALA A 446 -4.55 39.31 0.20
N GLN A 447 -4.12 40.53 -0.12
CA GLN A 447 -2.80 41.06 0.22
C GLN A 447 -2.60 41.29 1.72
N ALA A 448 -3.64 41.68 2.46
CA ALA A 448 -3.53 41.85 3.91
C ALA A 448 -3.51 40.49 4.64
N LEU A 449 -4.22 39.50 4.08
CA LEU A 449 -4.40 38.17 4.67
C LEU A 449 -3.31 37.17 4.27
N GLU A 450 -2.59 37.40 3.17
CA GLU A 450 -1.42 36.59 2.78
C GLU A 450 -0.27 36.69 3.79
N ASN A 451 -0.19 37.81 4.51
CA ASN A 451 0.76 37.97 5.62
C ASN A 451 0.37 37.15 6.86
N ASP A 452 -0.92 36.83 7.04
CA ASP A 452 -1.43 35.97 8.10
C ASP A 452 -2.14 34.74 7.53
N ILE A 453 -1.33 33.76 7.14
CA ILE A 453 -1.77 32.45 6.64
C ILE A 453 -2.76 31.78 7.62
N GLY A 454 -2.61 32.01 8.93
CA GLY A 454 -3.45 31.40 9.95
C GLY A 454 -4.87 31.95 9.92
N ALA A 455 -4.99 33.28 9.87
CA ALA A 455 -6.28 33.94 9.68
C ALA A 455 -6.93 33.58 8.34
N LEU A 456 -6.14 33.43 7.27
CA LEU A 456 -6.63 33.00 5.96
C LEU A 456 -7.25 31.59 6.02
N LEU A 457 -6.52 30.62 6.57
CA LEU A 457 -6.97 29.23 6.65
C LEU A 457 -8.13 29.04 7.64
N GLY A 458 -8.16 29.83 8.72
CA GLY A 458 -9.22 29.77 9.73
C GLY A 458 -10.62 30.14 9.23
N ARG A 459 -10.71 30.76 8.04
CA ARG A 459 -12.01 31.09 7.40
C ARG A 459 -12.67 29.91 6.71
N TYR A 460 -11.90 28.91 6.33
CA TYR A 460 -12.39 27.70 5.69
C TYR A 460 -13.01 26.77 6.74
N LYS A 461 -14.09 26.09 6.36
CA LYS A 461 -14.70 25.06 7.22
C LYS A 461 -14.77 23.74 6.47
N VAL A 462 -14.40 22.66 7.14
CA VAL A 462 -14.46 21.31 6.59
C VAL A 462 -15.66 20.58 7.17
N ARG A 463 -16.47 19.94 6.31
CA ARG A 463 -17.58 19.06 6.70
C ARG A 463 -17.45 17.76 5.96
N ASP A 464 -17.42 16.65 6.67
CA ASP A 464 -17.27 15.32 6.10
C ASP A 464 -18.56 14.50 6.20
N VAL A 465 -18.87 13.77 5.14
CA VAL A 465 -20.03 12.88 5.05
C VAL A 465 -19.55 11.51 4.61
N THR A 466 -19.77 10.51 5.45
CA THR A 466 -19.42 9.13 5.12
C THR A 466 -20.54 8.48 4.31
N ILE A 467 -20.19 7.98 3.12
CA ILE A 467 -21.11 7.19 2.31
C ILE A 467 -21.08 5.75 2.79
N LYS A 468 -22.23 5.29 3.27
CA LYS A 468 -22.46 3.89 3.63
C LYS A 468 -23.45 3.28 2.65
N ARG A 469 -23.31 1.98 2.40
CA ARG A 469 -24.31 1.22 1.66
C ARG A 469 -25.62 1.29 2.43
N TRP A 470 -26.65 1.83 1.80
CA TRP A 470 -28.00 1.77 2.35
C TRP A 470 -28.44 0.31 2.41
N VAL A 471 -28.74 -0.16 3.61
CA VAL A 471 -29.24 -1.51 3.85
C VAL A 471 -30.59 -1.33 4.53
N PRO A 472 -31.72 -1.72 3.90
CA PRO A 472 -33.06 -1.46 4.45
C PRO A 472 -33.20 -1.92 5.91
N ASN A 473 -32.60 -3.06 6.27
CA ASN A 473 -32.67 -3.61 7.62
C ASN A 473 -31.85 -2.86 8.68
N ARG A 474 -30.94 -1.96 8.29
CA ARG A 474 -30.05 -1.20 9.19
C ARG A 474 -30.18 0.31 9.09
N SER A 475 -30.99 0.81 8.16
CA SER A 475 -31.07 2.23 7.78
C SER A 475 -32.51 2.75 7.76
N ARG A 476 -33.39 2.14 8.56
CA ARG A 476 -34.81 2.52 8.72
C ARG A 476 -35.05 3.53 9.84
N ASP A 477 -34.04 3.77 10.67
CA ASP A 477 -34.00 4.83 11.69
C ASP A 477 -33.27 6.04 11.11
#